data_AF-A0AAD1RWD5-F1
#
_entry.id   AF-A0AAD1RWD5-F1
#
_cell.length_a   1.000
_cell.length_b   1.000
_cell.length_c   1.000
_cell.angle_alpha   90.00
_cell.angle_beta   90.00
_cell.angle_gamma   90.00
#
_symmetry.space_group_name_H-M   'P 1'
#
loop_
_entity.id
_entity.type
_entity.pdbx_description
1 polymer ?
#
loop_
_entity_poly.entity_id
_entity_poly.type
_entity_poly.pdbx_seq_one_letter_code
_entity_poly.pdbx_strand_id
1 'polypeptide(L)'
;MANDLGLSLEDFEFSKILTDLLEEQNPSKSLTKLKPQSWFTPNLKDTPHVDLFVEMTTSDLAKMHLERPVDNNLTIMEQKALKELKTLDNVIIKPADKGGNIVLLNRDMYIDMCMAHISDESNYSVLPSDPTASYIREFEALLSKALD
;
A
#
# COMPACT_ATOMS: atom_id res chain seq x y z
N MET A 1 30.06 -35.34 0.40
CA MET A 1 30.40 -34.01 -0.16
C MET A 1 29.23 -33.11 0.16
N ALA A 2 29.39 -32.31 1.22
CA ALA A 2 28.38 -31.34 1.63
C ALA A 2 28.51 -30.14 0.69
N ASN A 3 27.44 -29.83 -0.05
CA ASN A 3 27.36 -28.57 -0.79
C ASN A 3 26.94 -27.48 0.18
N ASP A 4 27.90 -26.59 0.40
CA ASP A 4 27.82 -25.32 1.07
C ASP A 4 26.75 -24.44 0.40
N LEU A 5 25.54 -24.44 0.95
CA LEU A 5 24.52 -23.44 0.64
C LEU A 5 25.00 -22.15 1.30
N GLY A 6 25.74 -21.35 0.54
CA GLY A 6 26.25 -20.03 0.94
C GLY A 6 25.12 -19.05 1.23
N LEU A 7 24.49 -19.21 2.40
CA LEU A 7 23.64 -18.22 3.04
C LEU A 7 24.56 -17.27 3.79
N SER A 8 24.50 -15.99 3.44
CA SER A 8 25.34 -14.96 4.05
C SER A 8 24.89 -14.73 5.50
N LEU A 9 25.81 -14.32 6.38
CA LEU A 9 25.49 -13.97 7.78
C LEU A 9 24.42 -12.88 7.89
N GLU A 10 24.27 -12.03 6.87
CA GLU A 10 23.27 -10.97 6.79
C GLU A 10 21.84 -11.51 6.60
N ASP A 11 21.68 -12.64 5.89
CA ASP A 11 20.39 -13.30 5.68
C ASP A 11 19.83 -13.88 7.00
N PHE A 12 20.72 -14.30 7.91
CA PHE A 12 20.35 -14.85 9.21
C PHE A 12 19.87 -13.77 10.19
N GLU A 13 20.48 -12.57 10.14
CA GLU A 13 20.04 -11.44 10.98
C GLU A 13 18.68 -10.90 10.52
N PHE A 14 18.44 -10.80 9.22
CA PHE A 14 17.17 -10.30 8.68
C PHE A 14 15.99 -11.23 9.01
N SER A 15 16.19 -12.54 8.93
CA SER A 15 15.19 -13.54 9.33
C SER A 15 14.85 -13.42 10.81
N LYS A 16 15.85 -13.18 11.66
CA LYS A 16 15.66 -13.07 13.10
C LYS A 16 14.85 -11.82 13.46
N ILE A 17 15.18 -10.68 12.86
CA ILE A 17 14.43 -9.42 13.02
C ILE A 17 12.96 -9.58 12.62
N LEU A 18 12.70 -10.28 11.50
CA LEU A 18 11.33 -10.58 11.04
C LEU A 18 10.57 -11.49 12.03
N THR A 19 11.26 -12.46 12.64
CA THR A 19 10.66 -13.38 13.60
C THR A 19 10.32 -12.66 14.91
N ASP A 20 11.25 -11.82 15.40
CA ASP A 20 11.07 -11.03 16.62
C ASP A 20 9.92 -10.00 16.45
N LEU A 21 9.79 -9.38 15.26
CA LEU A 21 8.68 -8.47 14.91
C LEU A 21 7.32 -9.17 14.82
N LEU A 22 7.30 -10.44 14.41
CA LEU A 22 6.07 -11.24 14.33
C LEU A 22 5.66 -11.76 15.71
N GLU A 23 6.60 -11.97 16.63
CA GLU A 23 6.33 -12.38 18.02
C GLU A 23 5.81 -11.23 18.90
N GLU A 24 6.20 -9.97 18.65
CA GLU A 24 5.72 -8.83 19.44
C GLU A 24 4.23 -8.48 19.23
N GLN A 25 3.58 -8.97 18.16
CA GLN A 25 2.20 -8.62 17.81
C GLN A 25 1.13 -9.52 18.44
N ASN A 26 1.42 -10.18 19.57
CA ASN A 26 0.40 -10.96 20.27
C ASN A 26 0.27 -10.72 21.78
N PRO A 27 -0.12 -9.51 22.23
CA PRO A 27 -1.01 -9.42 23.35
C PRO A 27 -2.43 -9.66 22.84
N SER A 28 -2.92 -10.90 23.00
CA SER A 28 -4.34 -11.26 22.95
C SER A 28 -5.12 -10.40 23.97
N LYS A 29 -5.41 -9.15 23.61
CA LYS A 29 -6.44 -8.34 24.24
C LYS A 29 -7.71 -8.64 23.47
N SER A 30 -8.44 -9.63 23.97
CA SER A 30 -9.81 -9.89 23.58
C SER A 30 -10.59 -8.58 23.62
N LEU A 31 -10.90 -8.03 22.45
CA LEU A 31 -11.82 -6.90 22.29
C LEU A 31 -13.22 -7.40 22.64
N THR A 32 -13.47 -7.53 23.94
CA THR A 32 -14.72 -8.09 24.44
C THR A 32 -15.84 -7.10 24.18
N LYS A 33 -16.60 -7.40 23.11
CA LYS A 33 -17.86 -6.78 22.67
C LYS A 33 -17.70 -5.39 22.03
N LEU A 34 -17.62 -5.39 20.70
CA LEU A 34 -18.00 -4.22 19.91
C LEU A 34 -19.44 -3.82 20.29
N LYS A 35 -19.69 -2.52 20.45
CA LYS A 35 -21.06 -2.01 20.63
C LYS A 35 -21.89 -2.45 19.41
N PRO A 36 -23.15 -2.89 19.60
CA PRO A 36 -24.04 -3.16 18.48
C PRO A 36 -24.16 -1.90 17.62
N GLN A 37 -24.30 -2.09 16.31
CA GLN A 37 -24.41 -0.97 15.38
C GLN A 37 -25.57 -0.06 15.79
N SER A 38 -25.28 1.24 15.91
CA SER A 38 -26.31 2.25 16.08
C SER A 38 -27.08 2.38 14.78
N TRP A 39 -28.39 2.15 14.81
CA TRP A 39 -29.29 2.49 13.70
C TRP A 39 -29.66 3.97 13.69
N PHE A 40 -29.34 4.72 14.75
CA PHE A 40 -29.65 6.14 14.82
C PHE A 40 -28.73 6.92 13.89
N THR A 41 -29.31 7.37 12.77
CA THR A 41 -28.75 8.43 11.93
C THR A 41 -29.69 9.63 12.09
N PRO A 42 -29.26 10.75 12.67
CA PRO A 42 -30.12 11.92 12.80
C PRO A 42 -30.59 12.36 11.41
N ASN A 43 -31.85 12.78 11.30
CA ASN A 43 -32.37 13.30 10.04
C ASN A 43 -31.66 14.64 9.75
N LEU A 44 -30.81 14.64 8.73
CA LEU A 44 -30.04 15.82 8.32
C LEU A 44 -30.84 16.80 7.45
N LYS A 45 -32.07 16.45 7.05
CA LYS A 45 -32.94 17.37 6.32
C LYS A 45 -33.33 18.52 7.24
N ASP A 46 -33.13 19.75 6.75
CA ASP A 46 -33.51 20.99 7.42
C ASP A 46 -32.78 21.24 8.77
N THR A 47 -31.45 21.13 8.78
CA THR A 47 -30.63 21.42 9.96
C THR A 47 -29.80 22.71 9.79
N PRO A 48 -30.44 23.90 9.77
CA PRO A 48 -29.77 25.17 9.47
C PRO A 48 -28.63 25.52 10.43
N HIS A 49 -28.70 25.02 11.67
CA HIS A 49 -27.67 25.21 12.68
C HIS A 49 -26.40 24.41 12.37
N VAL A 50 -26.54 23.23 11.75
CA VAL A 50 -25.41 22.40 11.31
C VAL A 50 -24.75 23.05 10.10
N ASP A 51 -25.56 23.49 9.13
CA ASP A 51 -25.07 24.19 7.95
C ASP A 51 -24.33 25.48 8.33
N LEU A 52 -24.91 26.28 9.23
CA LEU A 52 -24.27 27.49 9.76
C LEU A 52 -22.96 27.17 10.49
N PHE A 53 -22.93 26.12 11.31
CA PHE A 53 -21.70 25.70 11.98
C PHE A 53 -20.62 25.30 10.98
N VAL A 54 -20.96 24.53 9.95
CA VAL A 54 -20.04 24.16 8.87
C VAL A 54 -19.54 25.40 8.13
N GLU A 55 -20.42 26.35 7.80
CA GLU A 55 -20.05 27.59 7.12
C GLU A 55 -19.12 28.48 7.96
N MET A 56 -19.43 28.65 9.25
CA MET A 56 -18.59 29.44 10.16
C MET A 56 -17.22 28.78 10.37
N THR A 57 -17.19 27.47 10.62
CA THR A 57 -15.92 26.75 10.83
C THR A 57 -15.05 26.71 9.59
N THR A 58 -15.63 26.51 8.40
CA THR A 58 -14.89 26.58 7.13
C THR A 58 -14.36 27.99 6.85
N SER A 59 -15.16 29.02 7.12
CA SER A 59 -14.74 30.42 7.00
C SER A 59 -13.60 30.77 7.96
N ASP A 60 -13.66 30.29 9.21
CA ASP A 60 -12.62 30.52 10.20
C ASP A 60 -11.33 29.77 9.84
N LEU A 61 -11.43 28.51 9.38
CA LEU A 61 -10.29 27.75 8.85
C LEU A 61 -9.64 28.43 7.65
N ALA A 62 -10.42 29.04 6.76
CA ALA A 62 -9.90 29.77 5.60
C ALA A 62 -9.19 31.08 6.01
N LYS A 63 -9.62 31.71 7.10
CA LYS A 63 -8.99 32.93 7.68
C LYS A 63 -7.80 32.60 8.57
N MET A 64 -7.70 31.37 9.07
CA MET A 64 -6.51 30.92 9.77
C MET A 64 -5.35 30.86 8.78
N HIS A 65 -4.31 31.67 9.02
CA HIS A 65 -3.02 31.48 8.40
C HIS A 65 -2.42 30.17 8.93
N LEU A 66 -2.79 29.05 8.31
CA LEU A 66 -2.26 27.70 8.57
C LEU A 66 -0.82 27.54 8.07
N GLU A 67 -0.13 28.63 7.74
CA GLU A 67 1.31 28.68 7.55
C GLU A 67 2.04 28.50 8.88
N ARG A 68 1.74 27.40 9.59
CA ARG A 68 2.73 26.86 10.51
C ARG A 68 3.90 26.41 9.66
N PRO A 69 5.14 26.80 9.98
CA PRO A 69 6.30 26.16 9.40
C PRO A 69 6.10 24.65 9.63
N VAL A 70 6.06 23.88 8.55
CA VAL A 70 6.14 22.44 8.68
C VAL A 70 7.55 22.18 9.14
N ASP A 71 7.71 21.97 10.44
CA ASP A 71 8.98 21.49 10.98
C ASP A 71 9.31 20.20 10.23
N ASN A 72 10.50 20.13 9.65
CA ASN A 72 10.92 18.92 8.97
C ASN A 72 11.04 17.82 10.02
N ASN A 73 10.17 16.81 9.94
CA ASN A 73 10.23 15.62 10.81
C ASN A 73 11.42 14.72 10.49
N LEU A 74 12.32 15.16 9.60
CA LEU A 74 13.50 14.44 9.17
C LEU A 74 14.74 15.27 9.52
N THR A 75 15.70 14.62 10.14
CA THR A 75 17.04 15.15 10.35
C THR A 75 17.73 15.43 9.00
N ILE A 76 18.76 16.28 9.02
CA ILE A 76 19.56 16.60 7.82
C ILE A 76 20.15 15.33 7.21
N MET A 77 20.57 14.38 8.05
CA MET A 77 21.16 13.11 7.60
C MET A 77 20.13 12.21 6.93
N GLU A 78 18.91 12.11 7.46
CA GLU A 78 17.83 11.33 6.83
C GLU A 78 17.42 11.96 5.49
N GLN A 79 17.31 13.29 5.42
CA GLN A 79 17.02 13.96 4.16
C GLN A 79 18.11 13.72 3.11
N LYS A 80 19.38 13.73 3.54
CA LYS A 80 20.51 13.42 2.67
C LYS A 80 20.47 11.96 2.21
N ALA A 81 20.24 11.03 3.12
CA ALA A 81 20.11 9.61 2.80
C ALA A 81 18.95 9.34 1.82
N LEU A 82 17.80 10.00 1.97
CA LEU A 82 16.69 9.90 1.02
C LEU A 82 17.02 10.47 -0.36
N LYS A 83 17.77 11.58 -0.42
CA LYS A 83 18.25 12.13 -1.69
C LYS A 83 19.22 11.17 -2.38
N GLU A 84 20.14 10.59 -1.63
CA GLU A 84 21.10 9.60 -2.14
C GLU A 84 20.37 8.33 -2.61
N LEU A 85 19.45 7.79 -1.80
CA LEU A 85 18.62 6.64 -2.13
C LEU A 85 17.82 6.86 -3.42
N LYS A 86 17.28 8.07 -3.62
CA LYS A 86 16.55 8.43 -4.85
C LYS A 86 17.44 8.42 -6.10
N THR A 87 18.74 8.66 -5.93
CA THR A 87 19.72 8.67 -7.04
C THR A 87 20.37 7.30 -7.29
N LEU A 88 20.08 6.28 -6.48
CA LEU A 88 20.64 4.94 -6.67
C LEU A 88 19.94 4.20 -7.82
N ASP A 89 20.71 3.93 -8.88
CA ASP A 89 20.26 3.22 -10.07
C ASP A 89 20.36 1.69 -9.97
N ASN A 90 20.85 1.14 -8.87
CA ASN A 90 20.92 -0.30 -8.66
C ASN A 90 19.72 -0.85 -7.86
N VAL A 91 18.79 0.02 -7.46
CA VAL A 91 17.65 -0.33 -6.62
C VAL A 91 16.34 0.04 -7.30
N ILE A 92 15.31 -0.76 -7.02
CA ILE A 92 13.91 -0.55 -7.38
C ILE A 92 13.11 -0.43 -6.09
N ILE A 93 12.36 0.67 -5.97
CA ILE A 93 11.46 0.93 -4.84
C ILE A 93 10.03 0.82 -5.36
N LYS A 94 9.23 -0.06 -4.76
CA LYS A 94 7.82 -0.27 -5.11
C LYS A 94 6.95 -0.31 -3.86
N PRO A 95 5.66 0.09 -3.95
CA PRO A 95 4.72 -0.22 -2.89
C PRO A 95 4.61 -1.74 -2.72
N ALA A 96 4.55 -2.19 -1.47
CA ALA A 96 4.27 -3.58 -1.18
C ALA A 96 2.83 -3.91 -1.59
N ASP A 97 2.62 -5.11 -2.12
CA ASP A 97 1.29 -5.63 -2.46
C ASP A 97 0.35 -5.67 -1.23
N LYS A 98 0.93 -5.83 -0.03
CA LYS A 98 0.20 -5.96 1.24
C LYS A 98 0.73 -4.99 2.30
N GLY A 99 -0.18 -4.49 3.14
CA GLY A 99 0.19 -3.84 4.40
C GLY A 99 0.73 -2.42 4.31
N GLY A 100 0.54 -1.70 3.19
CA GLY A 100 0.93 -0.29 3.06
C GLY A 100 2.43 0.01 3.19
N ASN A 101 3.27 -1.03 3.17
CA ASN A 101 4.71 -0.94 3.28
C ASN A 101 5.36 -0.67 1.92
N ILE A 102 6.69 -0.52 1.92
CA ILE A 102 7.53 -0.38 0.72
C ILE A 102 8.46 -1.59 0.60
N VAL A 103 8.79 -1.97 -0.64
CA VAL A 103 9.76 -3.01 -0.96
C VAL A 103 10.93 -2.39 -1.69
N LEU A 104 12.14 -2.70 -1.24
CA LEU A 104 13.40 -2.38 -1.92
C LEU A 104 13.95 -3.65 -2.56
N LEU A 105 14.24 -3.59 -3.85
CA LEU A 105 14.77 -4.72 -4.62
C LEU A 105 16.02 -4.29 -5.37
N ASN A 106 17.00 -5.18 -5.47
CA ASN A 106 18.07 -5.02 -6.45
C ASN A 106 17.46 -4.99 -7.86
N ARG A 107 17.92 -4.05 -8.70
CA ARG A 107 17.35 -3.81 -10.03
C ARG A 107 17.49 -5.01 -10.95
N ASP A 108 18.66 -5.63 -10.98
CA ASP A 108 18.94 -6.75 -11.89
C ASP A 108 18.11 -7.98 -11.47
N MET A 109 18.08 -8.28 -10.17
CA MET A 109 17.22 -9.35 -9.64
C MET A 109 15.74 -9.11 -9.92
N TYR A 110 15.26 -7.87 -9.80
CA TYR A 110 13.87 -7.53 -10.12
C TYR A 110 13.55 -7.83 -11.59
N ILE A 111 14.45 -7.44 -12.50
CA ILE A 111 14.31 -7.72 -13.94
C ILE A 111 14.30 -9.23 -14.18
N ASP A 112 15.24 -9.97 -13.60
CA ASP A 112 15.35 -11.42 -13.75
C ASP A 112 14.08 -12.14 -13.27
N MET A 113 13.55 -11.75 -12.10
CA MET A 113 12.30 -12.30 -11.58
C MET A 113 11.12 -11.99 -12.52
N CYS A 114 11.00 -10.74 -13.01
CA CYS A 114 9.95 -10.38 -13.96
C CYS A 114 10.03 -11.20 -15.24
N MET A 115 11.23 -11.37 -15.78
CA MET A 115 11.44 -12.17 -16.99
C MET A 115 11.12 -13.64 -16.75
N ALA A 116 11.57 -14.21 -15.64
CA ALA A 116 11.26 -15.59 -15.26
C ALA A 116 9.75 -15.81 -15.16
N HIS A 117 9.03 -14.90 -14.50
CA HIS A 117 7.56 -14.97 -14.40
C HIS A 117 6.85 -14.86 -15.74
N ILE A 118 7.23 -13.92 -16.62
CA ILE A 118 6.55 -13.72 -17.91
C ILE A 118 6.91 -14.83 -18.90
N SER A 119 8.10 -15.41 -18.80
CA SER A 119 8.55 -16.53 -19.64
C SER A 119 7.95 -17.88 -19.26
N ASP A 120 7.18 -17.95 -18.17
CA ASP A 120 6.58 -19.18 -17.71
C ASP A 120 5.41 -19.60 -18.60
N GLU A 121 5.70 -20.49 -19.55
CA GLU A 121 4.73 -21.07 -20.48
C GLU A 121 3.70 -21.99 -19.81
N SER A 122 3.91 -22.38 -18.54
CA SER A 122 2.91 -23.16 -17.80
C SER A 122 1.71 -22.32 -17.35
N ASN A 123 1.92 -21.02 -17.14
CA ASN A 123 0.92 -20.08 -16.65
C ASN A 123 0.51 -19.04 -17.71
N TYR A 124 1.40 -18.69 -18.65
CA TYR A 124 1.18 -17.64 -19.64
C TYR A 124 1.35 -18.16 -21.06
N SER A 125 0.61 -17.57 -22.00
CA SER A 125 0.77 -17.84 -23.43
C SER A 125 0.78 -16.54 -24.23
N VAL A 126 1.58 -16.50 -25.30
CA VAL A 126 1.68 -15.33 -26.17
C VAL A 126 0.43 -15.24 -27.04
N LEU A 127 -0.22 -14.09 -27.02
CA LEU A 127 -1.40 -13.82 -27.84
C LEU A 127 -1.01 -13.15 -29.17
N PRO A 128 -1.69 -13.48 -30.28
CA PRO A 128 -1.38 -12.90 -31.59
C PRO A 128 -1.79 -11.43 -31.71
N SER A 129 -2.71 -10.95 -30.86
CA SER A 129 -3.19 -9.56 -30.83
C SER A 129 -3.77 -9.22 -29.44
N ASP A 130 -3.90 -7.94 -29.13
CA ASP A 130 -4.52 -7.46 -27.89
C ASP A 130 -6.03 -7.84 -27.82
N PRO A 131 -6.45 -8.70 -26.87
CA PRO A 131 -7.83 -9.14 -26.75
C PRO A 131 -8.71 -8.20 -25.89
N THR A 132 -8.15 -7.14 -25.31
CA THR A 132 -8.81 -6.29 -24.29
C THR A 132 -10.21 -5.85 -24.71
N ALA A 133 -10.36 -5.37 -25.94
CA ALA A 133 -11.66 -4.90 -26.45
C ALA A 133 -12.72 -6.00 -26.60
N SER A 134 -12.30 -7.26 -26.76
CA SER A 134 -13.20 -8.41 -26.80
C SER A 134 -13.64 -8.78 -25.38
N TYR A 135 -12.71 -8.86 -24.44
CA TYR A 135 -13.00 -9.22 -23.05
C TYR A 135 -13.87 -8.17 -22.34
N ILE A 136 -13.67 -6.88 -22.63
CA ILE A 136 -14.54 -5.82 -22.09
C ILE A 136 -15.99 -6.04 -22.54
N ARG A 137 -16.21 -6.32 -23.83
CA ARG A 137 -17.56 -6.57 -24.36
C ARG A 137 -18.21 -7.80 -23.73
N GLU A 138 -17.45 -8.89 -23.57
CA GLU A 138 -17.93 -10.10 -22.92
C GLU A 138 -18.27 -9.85 -21.44
N PHE A 139 -17.40 -9.13 -20.74
CA PHE A 139 -17.62 -8.75 -19.35
C PHE A 139 -18.88 -7.90 -19.17
N GLU A 140 -19.09 -6.88 -20.01
CA GLU A 140 -20.29 -6.04 -19.98
C GLU A 140 -21.57 -6.85 -20.22
N ALA A 141 -21.55 -7.79 -21.17
CA ALA A 141 -22.68 -8.68 -21.44
C ALA A 141 -22.98 -9.64 -20.27
N LEU A 142 -21.94 -10.14 -19.58
CA LEU A 142 -22.11 -10.95 -18.37
C LEU A 142 -22.67 -10.11 -17.22
N LEU A 143 -22.18 -8.88 -17.07
CA LEU A 143 -22.63 -7.97 -16.03
C LEU A 143 -24.11 -7.60 -16.21
N SER A 144 -24.54 -7.29 -17.44
CA SER A 144 -25.94 -6.99 -17.72
C SER A 144 -26.85 -8.17 -17.42
N LYS A 145 -26.45 -9.39 -17.82
CA LYS A 145 -27.20 -10.62 -17.54
C LYS A 145 -27.29 -10.94 -16.05
N ALA A 146 -26.30 -10.56 -15.26
CA ALA A 146 -26.30 -10.79 -13.81
C ALA A 146 -27.14 -9.76 -13.03
N LEU A 147 -27.46 -8.62 -13.66
CA LEU A 147 -28.26 -7.53 -13.07
C LEU A 147 -29.75 -7.61 -13.46
N ASP A 148 -30.09 -8.42 -14.47
CA ASP A 148 -31.46 -8.80 -14.84
C ASP A 148 -32.01 -9.94 -13.94
#